data_AF-A0A920NU29-F1
#
_entry.id   AF-A0A920NU29-F1
#
_cell.length_a   1.000
_cell.length_b   1.000
_cell.length_c   1.000
_cell.angle_alpha   90.00
_cell.angle_beta   90.00
_cell.angle_gamma   90.00
#
_symmetry.space_group_name_H-M   'P 1'
#
loop_
_entity.id
_entity.type
_entity.pdbx_description
1 polymer ?
#
loop_
_entity_poly.entity_id
_entity_poly.type
_entity_poly.pdbx_seq_one_letter_code
_entity_poly.pdbx_strand_id
1 'polypeptide(L)' 'MQLVIQIITNGNRGFFIEMMNKGIAYQTEAYVNWDPVEETVLANEQVEDGKGWRSGANIERRNLKQWFLKNN' A
#
# COMPACT_ATOMS: atom_id res chain seq x y z
N MET A 1 -1.86 -3.47 3.15
CA MET A 1 -1.68 -2.71 1.88
C MET A 1 -0.22 -2.29 1.70
N GLN A 2 0.38 -1.56 2.64
CA GLN A 2 1.77 -1.10 2.50
C GLN A 2 2.79 -2.24 2.44
N LEU A 3 2.57 -3.35 3.16
CA LEU A 3 3.39 -4.56 3.05
C LEU A 3 3.48 -5.08 1.60
N VAL A 4 2.40 -4.92 0.82
CA VAL A 4 2.34 -5.40 -0.56
C VAL A 4 3.15 -4.52 -1.49
N ILE A 5 3.08 -3.19 -1.30
CA ILE A 5 3.90 -2.23 -2.03
C ILE A 5 5.39 -2.52 -1.77
N GLN A 6 5.78 -2.71 -0.51
CA GLN A 6 7.16 -3.03 -0.14
C GLN A 6 7.64 -4.37 -0.72
N ILE A 7 6.80 -5.41 -0.74
CA ILE A 7 7.14 -6.71 -1.36
C ILE A 7 7.41 -6.55 -2.86
N ILE A 8 6.63 -5.72 -3.54
CA ILE A 8 6.78 -5.46 -4.98
C ILE A 8 8.05 -4.65 -5.26
N THR A 9 8.38 -3.66 -4.42
CA THR A 9 9.52 -2.74 -4.64
C THR A 9 10.86 -3.32 -4.18
N ASN A 10 10.90 -4.10 -3.10
CA ASN A 10 12.14 -4.55 -2.44
C ASN A 10 12.73 -5.86 -3.00
N GLY A 11 12.36 -6.24 -4.23
CA GLY A 11 13.03 -7.34 -4.95
C GLY A 11 12.44 -8.74 -4.78
N ASN A 12 11.43 -8.93 -3.94
CA ASN A 12 10.77 -10.24 -3.76
C ASN A 12 9.69 -10.53 -4.82
N ARG A 13 9.98 -10.19 -6.09
CA ARG A 13 9.05 -10.33 -7.22
C ARG A 13 8.62 -11.78 -7.44
N GLY A 14 9.53 -12.75 -7.27
CA GLY A 14 9.22 -14.18 -7.44
C GLY A 14 8.19 -14.68 -6.44
N PHE A 15 8.36 -14.34 -5.16
CA PHE A 15 7.41 -14.66 -4.11
C PHE A 15 6.05 -14.00 -4.34
N PHE A 16 6.05 -12.74 -4.81
CA PHE A 16 4.82 -12.05 -5.18
C PHE A 16 4.08 -12.73 -6.33
N ILE A 17 4.79 -13.15 -7.38
CA ILE A 17 4.23 -13.90 -8.51
C ILE A 17 3.62 -15.23 -8.03
N GLU A 18 4.31 -15.95 -7.14
CA GLU A 18 3.77 -17.18 -6.57
C GLU A 18 2.46 -16.93 -5.79
N MET A 19 2.42 -15.87 -4.98
CA MET A 19 1.20 -15.48 -4.26
C MET A 19 0.06 -15.10 -5.22
N MET A 20 0.36 -14.43 -6.34
CA MET A 20 -0.64 -14.14 -7.37
C MET A 20 -1.17 -15.44 -8.00
N ASN A 21 -0.29 -16.36 -8.38
CA ASN A 21 -0.66 -17.64 -8.99
C ASN A 21 -1.51 -18.50 -8.03
N LYS A 22 -1.28 -18.41 -6.72
CA LYS A 22 -2.09 -19.07 -5.69
C LYS A 22 -3.36 -18.31 -5.31
N GLY A 23 -3.64 -17.16 -5.94
CA GLY A 23 -4.82 -16.33 -5.65
C GLY A 23 -4.79 -15.65 -4.27
N ILE A 24 -3.62 -15.63 -3.62
CA ILE A 24 -3.37 -14.98 -2.33
C ILE A 24 -3.19 -13.48 -2.56
N ALA A 25 -2.42 -13.08 -3.57
CA ALA A 25 -2.28 -11.68 -3.97
C ALA A 25 -3.31 -11.34 -5.08
N TYR A 26 -4.06 -10.26 -4.89
CA TYR A 26 -5.09 -9.82 -5.84
C TYR A 26 -5.19 -8.30 -5.92
N GLN A 27 -5.75 -7.77 -7.00
CA GLN A 27 -6.04 -6.34 -7.14
C GLN A 27 -7.51 -6.03 -6.90
N THR A 28 -7.78 -4.93 -6.21
CA THR A 28 -9.10 -4.31 -6.13
C THR A 28 -8.95 -2.80 -5.97
N GLU A 29 -10.02 -2.06 -6.22
CA GLU A 29 -10.11 -0.65 -5.85
C GLU A 29 -10.28 -0.52 -4.34
N ALA A 30 -9.57 0.42 -3.74
CA ALA A 30 -9.69 0.73 -2.32
C ALA A 30 -9.26 2.16 -2.03
N TYR A 31 -9.85 2.73 -0.97
CA TYR A 31 -9.41 3.99 -0.41
C TYR A 31 -8.10 3.83 0.37
N VAL A 32 -7.13 4.67 0.03
CA VAL A 32 -5.80 4.67 0.63
C VAL A 32 -5.49 5.98 1.34
N ASN A 33 -4.53 5.93 2.27
CA ASN A 33 -3.87 7.14 2.79
C ASN A 33 -2.84 7.60 1.74
N TRP A 34 -3.05 8.77 1.16
CA TRP A 34 -2.14 9.36 0.18
C TRP A 34 -1.44 10.57 0.79
N ASP A 35 -0.10 10.57 0.69
CA ASP A 35 0.71 11.72 1.01
C ASP A 35 0.92 12.56 -0.27
N PRO A 36 0.39 13.79 -0.34
CA PRO A 36 0.50 14.62 -1.54
C PRO A 36 1.89 15.23 -1.74
N VAL A 37 2.72 15.28 -0.71
CA VAL A 37 4.08 15.83 -0.79
C VAL A 37 5.07 14.75 -1.25
N GLU A 38 4.92 13.53 -0.73
CA GLU A 38 5.76 12.40 -1.11
C GLU A 38 5.26 11.64 -2.34
N GLU A 39 4.06 11.97 -2.81
CA GLU A 39 3.37 11.32 -3.91
C GLU A 39 3.32 9.79 -3.76
N THR A 40 2.98 9.33 -2.55
CA THR A 40 2.99 7.90 -2.22
C THR A 40 1.84 7.48 -1.31
N VAL A 41 1.57 6.18 -1.33
CA VAL A 41 0.59 5.55 -0.44
C VAL A 41 1.27 5.21 0.89
N LEU A 42 0.64 5.62 2.00
CA LEU A 42 1.09 5.32 3.35
C LEU A 42 0.28 4.20 4.00
N ALA A 43 0.91 3.44 4.89
CA ALA A 43 0.16 2.62 5.85
C ALA A 43 -0.52 3.47 6.92
N ASN A 44 -1.39 2.86 7.71
CA ASN A 44 -1.97 3.50 8.88
C ASN A 44 -0.89 3.87 9.91
N GLU A 45 0.13 3.02 10.09
CA GLU A 45 1.22 3.24 11.05
C GLU A 45 2.16 4.38 10.67
N GLN A 46 2.10 4.84 9.41
CA GLN A 46 2.87 6.00 8.92
C GLN A 46 2.06 7.29 8.92
N VAL A 47 0.85 7.26 9.48
CA VAL A 47 0.00 8.43 9.64
C VAL A 47 -0.07 8.76 11.12
N GLU A 48 0.42 9.95 11.47
CA GLU A 48 0.43 10.48 12.82
C GLU A 48 -0.45 11.74 12.84
N ASP A 49 -1.48 11.75 13.70
CA ASP A 49 -2.43 12.87 13.83
C ASP A 49 -3.01 13.35 12.48
N GLY A 50 -3.37 12.40 11.60
CA GLY A 50 -3.90 12.69 10.27
C GLY A 50 -2.88 13.22 9.26
N LYS A 51 -1.59 13.17 9.58
CA LYS A 51 -0.48 13.66 8.75
C LYS A 51 0.52 12.56 8.43
N GLY A 52 1.25 12.70 7.32
CA GLY A 52 2.36 11.81 6.99
C GLY A 52 3.50 11.97 8.01
N TRP A 53 3.97 10.87 8.59
CA TRP A 53 5.02 10.86 9.61
C TRP A 53 6.33 11.55 9.21
N ARG A 54 6.69 11.53 7.91
CA ARG A 54 7.93 12.14 7.39
C ARG A 54 7.70 13.53 6.79
N SER A 55 6.63 13.72 6.03
CA SER A 55 6.33 14.99 5.35
C SER A 55 5.61 16.01 6.24
N GLY A 56 4.91 15.56 7.28
CA GLY A 56 3.96 16.37 8.06
C GLY A 56 2.74 16.85 7.27
N ALA A 57 2.55 16.38 6.03
CA ALA A 57 1.45 16.80 5.17
C ALA A 57 0.13 16.17 5.59
N ASN A 58 -0.97 16.91 5.45
CA ASN A 58 -2.30 16.35 5.67
C ASN A 58 -2.57 15.21 4.68
N ILE A 59 -3.05 14.08 5.19
CA ILE A 59 -3.33 12.90 4.37
C ILE A 59 -4.62 13.09 3.56
N GLU A 60 -4.55 12.71 2.29
CA GLU A 60 -5.72 12.61 1.41
C GLU A 60 -6.23 11.17 1.36
N ARG A 61 -7.55 11.01 1.18
CA ARG A 61 -8.17 9.71 0.89
C ARG A 61 -8.41 9.60 -0.61
N ARG A 62 -7.71 8.68 -1.28
CA ARG A 62 -7.86 8.44 -2.73
C ARG A 62 -8.33 7.02 -3.00
N ASN A 63 -9.27 6.86 -3.93
CA ASN A 63 -9.63 5.52 -4.43
C ASN A 63 -8.62 5.14 -5.53
N LEU A 64 -7.82 4.10 -5.29
CA LEU A 64 -6.80 3.63 -6.23
C LEU A 64 -6.92 2.12 -6.41
N LYS A 65 -6.54 1.63 -7.60
CA LYS A 65 -6.33 0.21 -7.83
C LYS A 65 -5.08 -0.24 -7.09
N GLN A 66 -5.24 -1.11 -6.10
CA GLN A 66 -4.15 -1.55 -5.21
C GLN A 66 -4.10 -3.06 -5.11
N TRP A 67 -2.94 -3.56 -4.68
CA TRP A 67 -2.74 -4.97 -4.39
C TRP A 67 -3.01 -5.29 -2.92
N PHE A 68 -3.68 -6.40 -2.69
CA PHE A 68 -4.05 -6.93 -1.38
C PHE A 68 -3.61 -8.38 -1.26
N LEU A 69 -3.40 -8.82 -0.02
CA LEU A 69 -3.19 -10.22 0.32
C LEU A 69 -4.46 -10.73 1.00
N LYS A 70 -4.92 -11.92 0.62
CA LYS A 70 -5.96 -12.63 1.37
C LYS A 70 -5.33 -13.22 2.63
N ASN A 71 -5.98 -13.00 3.75
CA ASN A 71 -5.76 -13.82 4.94
C ASN A 71 -6.68 -15.04 4.83
N ASN A 72 -6.12 -16.24 4.99
CA ASN A 72 -6.91 -17.46 5.14
C ASN A 72 -7.52 -17.55 6.54
#